data_AF-A0A9X1F2U7-F1
#
_entry.id   AF-A0A9X1F2U7-F1
#
_cell.length_a   1.000
_cell.length_b   1.000
_cell.length_c   1.000
_cell.angle_alpha   90.00
_cell.angle_beta   90.00
_cell.angle_gamma   90.00
#
_symmetry.space_group_name_H-M   'P 1'
#
loop_
_entity.id
_entity.type
_entity.pdbx_description
1 polymer ?
#
loop_
_entity_poly.entity_id
_entity_poly.type
_entity_poly.pdbx_seq_one_letter_code
_entity_poly.pdbx_strand_id
1 'polypeptide(L)' 'MKTRPAICNRKKRYATREAAEDAADAAPFKLRAYACELCRKFHLTSRTKGMKTPRRELERKRNADQAGQNG' A
#
# COMPACT_ATOMS: atom_id res chain seq x y z
N MET A 1 -2.96 13.63 0.83
CA MET A 1 -4.38 13.23 0.84
C MET A 1 -4.96 13.75 2.13
N LYS A 2 -5.88 14.74 2.10
CA LYS A 2 -6.39 15.34 3.34
C LYS A 2 -7.27 14.32 4.08
N THR A 3 -6.72 13.67 5.09
CA THR A 3 -7.44 12.65 5.84
C THR A 3 -8.38 13.34 6.83
N ARG A 4 -9.69 13.22 6.64
CA ARG A 4 -10.70 13.69 7.60
C ARG A 4 -10.93 12.61 8.68
N PRO A 5 -11.24 12.98 9.94
CA PRO A 5 -11.54 12.01 11.00
C PRO A 5 -12.61 10.97 10.60
N ALA A 6 -13.69 11.42 9.95
CA ALA A 6 -14.74 10.54 9.44
C ALA A 6 -14.26 9.50 8.39
N ILE A 7 -13.21 9.83 7.62
CA ILE A 7 -12.62 8.88 6.65
C ILE A 7 -11.67 7.94 7.38
N CYS A 8 -10.85 8.46 8.29
CA CYS A 8 -9.92 7.65 9.10
C CYS A 8 -10.65 6.59 9.93
N ASN A 9 -11.78 6.95 10.54
CA ASN A 9 -12.57 6.03 11.36
C ASN A 9 -13.25 4.91 10.56
N ARG A 10 -13.56 5.15 9.27
CA ARG A 10 -14.13 4.13 8.38
C ARG A 10 -13.10 3.19 7.77
N LYS A 11 -11.81 3.54 7.83
CA LYS A 11 -10.73 2.74 7.23
C LYS A 11 -10.17 1.73 8.23
N LYS A 12 -9.89 0.52 7.73
CA LYS A 12 -9.12 -0.49 8.48
C LYS A 12 -7.73 0.07 8.85
N ARG A 13 -7.32 -0.17 10.09
CA ARG A 13 -6.05 0.32 10.68
C ARG A 13 -5.09 -0.85 10.85
N TYR A 14 -3.84 -0.65 10.44
CA TYR A 14 -2.75 -1.60 10.66
C TYR A 14 -1.69 -0.99 11.57
N ALA A 15 -1.14 -1.82 12.45
CA ALA A 15 -0.14 -1.39 13.43
C ALA A 15 1.22 -1.10 12.77
N THR A 16 1.61 -1.90 11.78
CA THR A 16 2.88 -1.80 11.06
C THR A 16 2.64 -1.56 9.57
N ARG A 17 3.69 -1.08 8.88
CA ARG A 17 3.67 -0.93 7.42
C ARG A 17 3.58 -2.30 6.76
N GLU A 18 4.35 -3.28 7.23
CA GLU A 18 4.38 -4.63 6.66
C GLU A 18 3.00 -5.30 6.70
N ALA A 19 2.28 -5.20 7.82
CA ALA A 19 0.93 -5.75 7.94
C ALA A 19 -0.07 -5.09 6.98
N ALA A 20 0.09 -3.79 6.72
CA ALA A 20 -0.73 -3.10 5.73
C ALA A 20 -0.36 -3.55 4.30
N GLU A 21 0.92 -3.65 3.98
CA GLU A 21 1.38 -4.10 2.67
C GLU A 21 0.97 -5.55 2.39
N ASP A 22 1.04 -6.43 3.39
CA ASP A 22 0.59 -7.82 3.29
C ASP A 22 -0.92 -7.90 2.95
N ALA A 23 -1.72 -7.11 3.65
CA ALA A 23 -3.14 -6.99 3.34
C ALA A 23 -3.42 -6.33 1.98
N ALA A 24 -2.53 -5.47 1.49
CA ALA A 24 -2.63 -4.90 0.15
C ALA A 24 -2.32 -5.95 -0.93
N ASP A 25 -1.42 -6.88 -0.64
CA ASP A 25 -1.01 -7.97 -1.53
C ASP A 25 -2.06 -9.07 -1.61
N ALA A 26 -2.74 -9.36 -0.50
CA ALA A 26 -3.85 -10.30 -0.46
C ALA A 26 -5.14 -9.74 -1.11
N ALA A 27 -5.19 -8.46 -1.45
CA ALA A 27 -6.38 -7.84 -2.03
C ALA A 27 -6.51 -8.18 -3.53
N PRO A 28 -7.73 -8.42 -4.04
CA PRO A 28 -7.94 -8.73 -5.45
C PRO A 28 -7.74 -7.53 -6.39
N PHE A 29 -7.45 -6.35 -5.85
CA PHE A 29 -7.21 -5.12 -6.60
C PHE A 29 -6.06 -4.33 -5.98
N LYS A 30 -5.45 -3.46 -6.78
CA LYS A 30 -4.25 -2.72 -6.39
C LYS A 30 -4.53 -1.75 -5.24
N LEU A 31 -3.93 -2.05 -4.09
CA LEU A 31 -3.92 -1.19 -2.91
C LEU A 31 -2.50 -0.76 -2.57
N ARG A 32 -2.38 0.39 -1.91
CA ARG A 32 -1.13 0.89 -1.35
C ARG A 32 -1.31 1.27 0.11
N ALA A 33 -0.33 0.87 0.91
CA ALA A 33 -0.22 1.29 2.30
C ALA A 33 0.26 2.75 2.38
N TYR A 34 -0.35 3.55 3.25
CA TYR A 34 0.12 4.90 3.57
C TYR A 34 0.04 5.17 5.07
N ALA A 35 0.95 5.98 5.59
CA ALA A 35 0.92 6.44 6.98
C ALA A 35 -0.09 7.58 7.10
N CYS A 36 -1.04 7.42 8.02
CA CYS A 36 -2.04 8.44 8.28
C CYS A 36 -1.47 9.56 9.14
N GLU A 37 -1.55 10.80 8.67
CA GLU A 37 -1.11 11.97 9.44
C GLU A 37 -1.99 12.23 10.68
N LEU A 38 -3.23 11.73 10.70
CA LEU A 38 -4.17 11.93 11.81
C LEU A 38 -3.97 10.92 12.94
N CYS A 39 -4.04 9.62 12.65
CA CYS A 39 -3.98 8.57 13.67
C CYS A 39 -2.61 7.92 13.81
N ARG A 40 -1.65 8.27 12.94
CA ARG A 40 -0.29 7.70 12.88
C ARG A 40 -0.25 6.18 12.69
N LYS A 41 -1.36 5.56 12.29
CA LYS A 41 -1.46 4.15 11.86
C LYS A 41 -1.39 4.04 10.34
N PHE A 42 -1.27 2.81 9.85
CA PHE A 42 -1.23 2.54 8.41
C PHE A 42 -2.63 2.21 7.87
N HIS A 43 -2.93 2.76 6.70
CA HIS A 43 -4.19 2.58 5.99
C HIS A 43 -3.95 2.16 4.55
N LEU A 44 -4.99 1.61 3.93
CA LEU A 44 -4.99 1.25 2.51
C LEU A 44 -5.71 2.31 1.67
N THR A 45 -5.20 2.49 0.46
CA THR A 45 -5.80 3.33 -0.58
C THR A 45 -5.63 2.69 -1.96
N SER A 46 -6.66 2.77 -2.79
CA SER A 46 -6.61 2.40 -4.20
C SER A 46 -6.00 3.49 -5.07
N ARG A 47 -5.77 4.69 -4.52
CA ARG A 47 -5.07 5.76 -5.23
C ARG A 47 -3.63 5.32 -5.49
N THR A 48 -3.25 5.30 -6.75
CA THR A 48 -1.88 4.99 -7.19
C THR A 48 -1.25 6.16 -7.93
N LYS A 49 -2.06 6.94 -8.67
CA LYS A 49 -1.62 8.15 -9.38
C LYS A 49 -1.08 9.19 -8.40
N GLY A 50 0.14 9.67 -8.65
CA GLY A 50 0.82 10.69 -7.83
C GLY A 50 1.31 10.19 -6.47
N MET A 51 1.32 8.87 -6.21
CA MET A 51 1.91 8.30 -5.01
C MET A 51 3.23 7.62 -5.34
N LYS A 52 4.23 7.80 -4.47
CA LYS A 52 5.49 7.04 -4.55
C LYS A 52 5.18 5.55 -4.51
N THR A 53 5.76 4.81 -5.45
CA THR A 53 5.60 3.35 -5.50
C THR A 53 6.24 2.73 -4.25
N PRO A 54 5.50 1.91 -3.47
CA PRO A 54 6.05 1.23 -2.31
C PRO A 54 7.24 0.35 -2.70
N ARG A 55 8.20 0.19 -1.79
CA ARG A 55 9.40 -0.64 -2.03
C ARG A 55 9.01 -2.07 -2.39
N ARG A 56 8.04 -2.65 -1.69
CA ARG A 56 7.51 -4.00 -1.95
C ARG A 56 6.93 -4.14 -3.36
N GLU A 57 6.30 -3.09 -3.89
CA GLU A 57 5.80 -3.08 -5.28
C GLU A 57 6.95 -2.97 -6.29
N LEU A 58 8.00 -2.19 -6.00
CA LEU A 58 9.20 -2.10 -6.86
C LEU A 58 9.97 -3.43 -6.89
N GLU A 59 10.13 -4.08 -5.74
CA GLU A 59 10.79 -5.39 -5.61
C GLU A 59 10.04 -6.46 -6.40
N ARG A 60 8.70 -6.48 -6.33
CA ARG A 60 7.89 -7.38 -7.17
C ARG A 60 8.10 -7.16 -8.66
N LYS A 61 8.09 -5.90 -9.12
CA LYS A 61 8.32 -5.59 -10.54
C LYS A 61 9.69 -6.09 -11.00
N ARG A 62 10.73 -5.79 -10.24
CA ARG A 62 12.09 -6.26 -10.52
C ARG A 62 12.16 -7.79 -10.63
N ASN A 63 11.53 -8.50 -9.70
CA ASN A 63 11.52 -9.96 -9.71
C ASN A 63 10.77 -10.52 -10.92
N ALA A 64 9.66 -9.88 -11.32
CA ALA A 64 8.91 -10.26 -12.53
C ALA A 64 9.73 -10.02 -13.82
N ASP A 65 10.42 -8.88 -13.91
CA ASP A 65 11.29 -8.55 -15.04
C ASP A 65 12.47 -9.54 -15.15
N GLN A 66 13.06 -9.94 -14.02
CA GLN A 66 14.17 -10.89 -13.98
C GLN A 66 13.73 -12.32 -14.36
N ALA A 67 12.52 -12.74 -13.98
CA ALA A 67 11.99 -14.05 -14.38
C ALA A 67 11.78 -14.16 -15.90
N GLY A 68 11.44 -13.06 -16.57
CA GLY A 68 11.26 -13.02 -18.02
C GLY A 68 12.55 -12.97 -18.86
N GLN A 69 13.70 -12.65 -18.25
CA GLN A 69 14.99 -12.53 -18.95
C GLN A 69 15.83 -13.81 -18.93
N ASN A 70 15.41 -14.85 -18.20
CA ASN A 70 16.14 -16.11 -18.06
C ASN A 70 15.52 -17.27 -18.88
N GLY A 71 14.71 -16.96 -19.91
CA GLY A 71 14.14 -17.93 -20.85
C GLY A 71 14.49 -17.56 -22.28
#